data_AF-A0A285SDQ0-F1
#
_entry.id   AF-A0A285SDQ0-F1
#
_cell.length_a   1.000
_cell.length_b   1.000
_cell.length_c   1.000
_cell.angle_alpha   90.00
_cell.angle_beta   90.00
_cell.angle_gamma   90.00
#
_symmetry.space_group_name_H-M   'P 1'
#
loop_
_entity.id
_entity.type
_entity.pdbx_description
1 polymer ?
#
loop_
_entity_poly.entity_id
_entity_poly.type
_entity_poly.pdbx_seq_one_letter_code
_entity_poly.pdbx_strand_id
1 'polypeptide(L)'
;MKHLKANTNAIHQFRNTLIIDKYDPQIVQWGTRKFQQDYSESIEDALIWNVFRSLRQIHPELWVKQLFAKGFQKDFPYSLDDIEIYLWKRVPPPRDISQPQSYYELDIVIETKQFVWFLLAKYKSDVRVNTQQNNQIIRNVDVGLEYTKQRDFYFSLLFLDPFHTPYGQILINQYRQSEKAILQDLPHRTTEISRLGGISIITWKDVHQLLKDIYLYNKCPFERFISSQASDWLIAKILEDD
;
A
#
# COMPACT_ATOMS: atom_id res chain seq x y z
N MET A 1 21.14 -5.63 27.43
CA MET A 1 19.89 -5.39 28.20
C MET A 1 19.12 -4.12 27.80
N LYS A 2 19.76 -2.96 27.57
CA LYS A 2 19.03 -1.73 27.12
C LYS A 2 18.29 -1.88 25.78
N HIS A 3 18.91 -2.53 24.77
CA HIS A 3 18.28 -2.74 23.45
C HIS A 3 17.07 -3.68 23.46
N LEU A 4 16.99 -4.65 24.39
CA LEU A 4 15.84 -5.55 24.54
C LEU A 4 14.62 -4.84 25.15
N LYS A 5 14.81 -3.87 26.06
CA LYS A 5 13.70 -3.09 26.64
C LYS A 5 13.12 -2.05 25.66
N ALA A 6 13.96 -1.42 24.85
CA ALA A 6 13.52 -0.51 23.79
C ALA A 6 12.68 -1.23 22.71
N ASN A 7 12.97 -2.52 22.50
CA ASN A 7 12.26 -3.39 21.56
C ASN A 7 10.79 -3.60 21.95
N THR A 8 10.59 -4.00 23.19
CA THR A 8 9.26 -4.29 23.74
C THR A 8 8.37 -3.05 23.74
N ASN A 9 8.89 -1.88 24.09
CA ASN A 9 8.10 -0.65 24.19
C ASN A 9 7.53 -0.16 22.85
N ALA A 10 8.33 -0.15 21.77
CA ALA A 10 7.86 0.30 20.45
C ALA A 10 6.77 -0.63 19.89
N ILE A 11 6.95 -1.95 20.02
CA ILE A 11 5.93 -2.93 19.63
C ILE A 11 4.65 -2.77 20.46
N HIS A 12 4.77 -2.50 21.77
CA HIS A 12 3.60 -2.23 22.62
C HIS A 12 2.87 -0.95 22.21
N GLN A 13 3.58 0.13 21.90
CA GLN A 13 2.99 1.37 21.43
C GLN A 13 2.22 1.16 20.12
N PHE A 14 2.83 0.47 19.15
CA PHE A 14 2.15 0.11 17.90
C PHE A 14 0.90 -0.74 18.16
N ARG A 15 0.98 -1.80 18.99
CA ARG A 15 -0.20 -2.62 19.33
C ARG A 15 -1.35 -1.83 19.93
N ASN A 16 -1.05 -0.76 20.66
CA ASN A 16 -2.06 0.10 21.26
C ASN A 16 -2.78 0.97 20.22
N THR A 17 -2.19 1.24 19.06
CA THR A 17 -2.85 1.97 17.96
C THR A 17 -3.70 1.08 17.07
N LEU A 18 -3.51 -0.24 17.15
CA LEU A 18 -4.26 -1.18 16.34
C LEU A 18 -5.70 -1.34 16.85
N ILE A 19 -6.64 -1.62 15.95
CA ILE A 19 -8.03 -1.97 16.30
C ILE A 19 -8.33 -3.45 16.09
N ILE A 20 -7.47 -4.15 15.35
CA ILE A 20 -7.68 -5.54 14.93
C ILE A 20 -6.37 -6.33 14.97
N ASP A 21 -6.45 -7.64 15.20
CA ASP A 21 -5.33 -8.57 15.12
C ASP A 21 -4.07 -8.14 15.92
N LYS A 22 -4.25 -7.47 17.07
CA LYS A 22 -3.18 -6.89 17.92
C LYS A 22 -2.06 -7.87 18.29
N TYR A 23 -2.37 -9.16 18.32
CA TYR A 23 -1.47 -10.22 18.74
C TYR A 23 -1.05 -11.13 17.58
N ASP A 24 -1.27 -10.71 16.33
CA ASP A 24 -0.83 -11.46 15.15
C ASP A 24 0.70 -11.71 15.23
N PRO A 25 1.15 -12.97 15.07
CA PRO A 25 2.57 -13.30 15.12
C PRO A 25 3.44 -12.53 14.12
N GLN A 26 2.88 -12.07 12.99
CA GLN A 26 3.59 -11.26 12.00
C GLN A 26 4.13 -9.96 12.61
N ILE A 27 3.40 -9.34 13.55
CA ILE A 27 3.84 -8.12 14.24
C ILE A 27 5.15 -8.37 15.00
N VAL A 28 5.30 -9.56 15.59
CA VAL A 28 6.51 -9.94 16.33
C VAL A 28 7.68 -10.19 15.37
N GLN A 29 7.40 -10.76 14.19
CA GLN A 29 8.41 -11.06 13.17
C GLN A 29 9.01 -9.80 12.54
N TRP A 30 8.31 -8.66 12.54
CA TRP A 30 8.84 -7.40 12.03
C TRP A 30 9.97 -6.81 12.89
N GLY A 31 10.08 -7.24 14.16
CA GLY A 31 11.09 -6.77 15.08
C GLY A 31 10.96 -5.26 15.39
N THR A 32 12.03 -4.67 15.96
CA THR A 32 12.02 -3.25 16.35
C THR A 32 12.17 -2.27 15.23
N ARG A 33 12.88 -2.67 14.16
CA ARG A 33 13.44 -1.72 13.18
C ARG A 33 12.35 -0.90 12.52
N LYS A 34 11.19 -1.51 12.31
CA LYS A 34 10.04 -0.89 11.68
C LYS A 34 9.36 0.16 12.56
N PHE A 35 9.25 -0.12 13.86
CA PHE A 35 8.61 0.76 14.83
C PHE A 35 9.58 1.69 15.57
N GLN A 36 10.87 1.63 15.23
CA GLN A 36 11.92 2.51 15.76
C GLN A 36 12.19 3.72 14.87
N GLN A 37 11.64 3.74 13.65
CA GLN A 37 11.71 4.91 12.78
C GLN A 37 10.66 5.96 13.19
N ASP A 38 10.81 7.16 12.63
CA ASP A 38 10.06 8.38 12.98
C ASP A 38 8.56 8.13 13.22
N TYR A 39 7.98 8.92 14.13
CA TYR A 39 6.57 8.80 14.54
C TYR A 39 5.59 8.72 13.36
N SER A 40 5.85 9.47 12.28
CA SER A 40 5.04 9.43 11.05
C SER A 40 4.99 8.05 10.39
N GLU A 41 6.13 7.34 10.34
CA GLU A 41 6.21 5.99 9.75
C GLU A 41 5.44 4.97 10.61
N SER A 42 5.49 5.13 11.94
CA SER A 42 4.72 4.28 12.85
C SER A 42 3.19 4.44 12.72
N ILE A 43 2.72 5.64 12.37
CA ILE A 43 1.30 5.88 12.09
C ILE A 43 0.92 5.36 10.70
N GLU A 44 1.77 5.58 9.70
CA GLU A 44 1.58 5.02 8.35
C GLU A 44 1.40 3.50 8.41
N ASP A 45 2.25 2.80 9.16
CA ASP A 45 2.12 1.37 9.38
C ASP A 45 0.82 0.98 10.10
N ALA A 46 0.37 1.80 11.06
CA ALA A 46 -0.88 1.55 11.77
C ALA A 46 -2.10 1.74 10.87
N LEU A 47 -2.06 2.75 9.99
CA LEU A 47 -3.08 2.97 8.96
C LEU A 47 -3.16 1.77 8.01
N ILE A 48 -2.03 1.34 7.46
CA ILE A 48 -1.95 0.16 6.60
C ILE A 48 -2.52 -1.07 7.32
N TRP A 49 -2.08 -1.33 8.55
CA TRP A 49 -2.56 -2.49 9.32
C TRP A 49 -4.07 -2.44 9.53
N ASN A 50 -4.57 -1.38 10.17
CA ASN A 50 -5.96 -1.28 10.58
C ASN A 50 -6.90 -1.33 9.38
N VAL A 51 -6.54 -0.68 8.28
CA VAL A 51 -7.35 -0.68 7.06
C VAL A 51 -7.30 -2.04 6.36
N PHE A 52 -6.11 -2.50 5.97
CA PHE A 52 -6.02 -3.65 5.06
C PHE A 52 -6.20 -4.99 5.76
N ARG A 53 -5.97 -5.09 7.07
CA ARG A 53 -6.42 -6.26 7.86
C ARG A 53 -7.92 -6.30 8.02
N SER A 54 -8.58 -5.15 8.15
CA SER A 54 -10.05 -5.09 8.17
C SER A 54 -10.64 -5.45 6.81
N LEU A 55 -10.09 -4.92 5.71
CA LEU A 55 -10.50 -5.30 4.35
C LEU A 55 -10.30 -6.79 4.06
N ARG A 56 -9.27 -7.43 4.64
CA ARG A 56 -9.07 -8.87 4.53
C ARG A 56 -10.18 -9.70 5.19
N GLN A 57 -10.91 -9.14 6.14
CA GLN A 57 -12.04 -9.79 6.82
C GLN A 57 -13.39 -9.47 6.15
N ILE A 58 -13.40 -8.66 5.10
CA ILE A 58 -14.57 -8.27 4.33
C ILE A 58 -14.48 -8.93 2.95
N HIS A 59 -15.61 -9.43 2.44
CA HIS A 59 -15.70 -10.07 1.16
C HIS A 59 -15.14 -9.15 0.05
N PRO A 60 -14.19 -9.63 -0.77
CA PRO A 60 -13.49 -8.79 -1.76
C PRO A 60 -14.39 -8.05 -2.75
N GLU A 61 -15.55 -8.62 -3.08
CA GLU A 61 -16.54 -7.97 -3.95
C GLU A 61 -16.99 -6.60 -3.45
N LEU A 62 -16.98 -6.40 -2.13
CA LEU A 62 -17.44 -5.17 -1.52
C LEU A 62 -16.43 -4.03 -1.67
N TRP A 63 -15.15 -4.33 -1.93
CA TRP A 63 -14.10 -3.32 -1.85
C TRP A 63 -13.12 -3.28 -3.03
N VAL A 64 -12.72 -4.42 -3.60
CA VAL A 64 -11.66 -4.46 -4.62
C VAL A 64 -12.07 -3.70 -5.89
N LYS A 65 -13.25 -4.02 -6.44
CA LYS A 65 -13.74 -3.42 -7.68
C LYS A 65 -13.93 -1.91 -7.53
N GLN A 66 -14.50 -1.50 -6.40
CA GLN A 66 -14.77 -0.09 -6.11
C GLN A 66 -13.47 0.70 -5.94
N LEU A 67 -12.52 0.18 -5.14
CA LEU A 67 -11.24 0.83 -4.92
C LEU A 67 -10.39 0.90 -6.20
N PHE A 68 -10.40 -0.17 -7.00
CA PHE A 68 -9.74 -0.21 -8.29
C PHE A 68 -10.33 0.83 -9.26
N ALA A 69 -11.66 0.91 -9.36
CA ALA A 69 -12.33 1.90 -10.18
C ALA A 69 -12.02 3.34 -9.73
N LYS A 70 -11.90 3.59 -8.42
CA LYS A 70 -11.48 4.90 -7.90
C LYS A 70 -10.09 5.30 -8.39
N GLY A 71 -9.11 4.40 -8.30
CA GLY A 71 -7.74 4.68 -8.73
C GLY A 71 -7.60 4.78 -10.24
N PHE A 72 -8.03 3.75 -10.97
CA PHE A 72 -7.73 3.60 -12.39
C PHE A 72 -8.79 4.15 -13.34
N GLN A 73 -10.00 4.47 -12.83
CA GLN A 73 -11.15 4.89 -13.64
C GLN A 73 -11.51 3.84 -14.70
N LYS A 74 -11.41 2.56 -14.32
CA LYS A 74 -11.67 1.39 -15.16
C LYS A 74 -12.41 0.34 -14.34
N ASP A 75 -13.20 -0.47 -15.02
CA ASP A 75 -13.74 -1.68 -14.42
C ASP A 75 -12.62 -2.66 -14.09
N PHE A 76 -12.80 -3.41 -13.01
CA PHE A 76 -11.88 -4.46 -12.60
C PHE A 76 -12.12 -5.72 -13.45
N PRO A 77 -11.16 -6.13 -14.30
CA PRO A 77 -11.43 -7.14 -15.33
C PRO A 77 -11.17 -8.58 -14.88
N TYR A 78 -10.72 -8.80 -13.64
CA TYR A 78 -10.31 -10.12 -13.14
C TYR A 78 -11.37 -10.77 -12.27
N SER A 79 -11.26 -12.10 -12.09
CA SER A 79 -11.99 -12.77 -11.02
C SER A 79 -11.48 -12.30 -9.65
N LEU A 80 -12.37 -12.34 -8.67
CA LEU A 80 -12.04 -12.10 -7.26
C LEU A 80 -11.76 -13.40 -6.50
N ASP A 81 -11.84 -14.54 -7.17
CA ASP A 81 -11.43 -15.84 -6.62
C ASP A 81 -9.94 -15.79 -6.25
N ASP A 82 -9.60 -16.38 -5.11
CA ASP A 82 -8.22 -16.49 -4.61
C ASP A 82 -7.49 -15.14 -4.44
N ILE A 83 -8.21 -14.03 -4.19
CA ILE A 83 -7.56 -12.76 -3.92
C ILE A 83 -6.87 -12.76 -2.56
N GLU A 84 -5.60 -12.37 -2.56
CA GLU A 84 -4.77 -12.32 -1.38
C GLU A 84 -4.28 -10.91 -1.14
N ILE A 85 -4.21 -10.52 0.15
CA ILE A 85 -3.59 -9.28 0.59
C ILE A 85 -2.37 -9.63 1.44
N TYR A 86 -1.22 -9.15 1.01
CA TYR A 86 0.02 -9.21 1.77
C TYR A 86 0.41 -7.80 2.19
N LEU A 87 0.86 -7.67 3.42
CA LEU A 87 1.40 -6.42 3.93
C LEU A 87 2.90 -6.59 4.17
N TRP A 88 3.68 -5.61 3.73
CA TRP A 88 5.14 -5.57 3.86
C TRP A 88 5.83 -6.83 3.32
N LYS A 89 5.38 -7.25 2.13
CA LYS A 89 5.92 -8.43 1.45
C LYS A 89 7.35 -8.14 1.05
N ARG A 90 8.28 -9.02 1.45
CA ARG A 90 9.68 -8.94 1.02
C ARG A 90 9.88 -9.71 -0.27
N VAL A 91 10.46 -9.04 -1.26
CA VAL A 91 10.73 -9.58 -2.59
C VAL A 91 12.20 -9.39 -2.94
N PRO A 92 12.78 -10.28 -3.76
CA PRO A 92 14.14 -10.10 -4.23
C PRO A 92 14.24 -8.86 -5.13
N PRO A 93 15.42 -8.24 -5.21
CA PRO A 93 15.68 -7.16 -6.16
C PRO A 93 15.55 -7.65 -7.61
N PRO A 94 15.08 -6.79 -8.54
CA PRO A 94 15.32 -6.96 -9.97
C PRO A 94 16.78 -7.26 -10.29
N ARG A 95 17.00 -8.12 -11.29
CA ARG A 95 18.34 -8.58 -11.68
C ARG A 95 19.21 -7.46 -12.23
N ASP A 96 18.59 -6.46 -12.85
CA ASP A 96 19.27 -5.40 -13.60
C ASP A 96 19.53 -4.12 -12.76
N ILE A 97 19.29 -4.16 -11.44
CA ILE A 97 19.63 -3.04 -10.56
C ILE A 97 21.14 -3.02 -10.30
N SER A 98 21.77 -1.86 -10.53
CA SER A 98 23.21 -1.65 -10.38
C SER A 98 23.72 -1.83 -8.94
N GLN A 99 22.91 -1.46 -7.94
CA GLN A 99 23.21 -1.61 -6.51
C GLN A 99 22.01 -2.20 -5.78
N PRO A 100 21.79 -3.52 -5.91
CA PRO A 100 20.60 -4.16 -5.37
C PRO A 100 20.68 -4.21 -3.83
N GLN A 101 19.57 -3.89 -3.17
CA GLN A 101 19.39 -4.25 -1.77
C GLN A 101 19.18 -5.77 -1.65
N SER A 102 19.41 -6.34 -0.46
CA SER A 102 19.16 -7.77 -0.21
C SER A 102 17.70 -8.17 -0.48
N TYR A 103 16.77 -7.25 -0.27
CA TYR A 103 15.36 -7.39 -0.57
C TYR A 103 14.73 -6.00 -0.67
N TYR A 104 13.57 -5.91 -1.31
CA TYR A 104 12.67 -4.77 -1.21
C TYR A 104 11.42 -5.16 -0.43
N GLU A 105 10.94 -4.26 0.41
CA GLU A 105 9.70 -4.43 1.16
C GLU A 105 8.60 -3.62 0.49
N LEU A 106 7.44 -4.25 0.25
CA LEU A 106 6.29 -3.69 -0.44
C LEU A 106 5.15 -3.49 0.56
N ASP A 107 4.70 -2.26 0.77
CA ASP A 107 3.72 -1.91 1.82
C ASP A 107 2.46 -2.77 1.74
N ILE A 108 1.81 -2.77 0.57
CA ILE A 108 0.59 -3.55 0.31
C ILE A 108 0.70 -4.21 -1.07
N VAL A 109 0.41 -5.51 -1.10
CA VAL A 109 0.28 -6.30 -2.33
C VAL A 109 -1.09 -6.96 -2.33
N ILE A 110 -1.91 -6.63 -3.32
CA ILE A 110 -3.16 -7.32 -3.61
C ILE A 110 -2.93 -8.14 -4.88
N GLU A 111 -3.10 -9.46 -4.82
CA GLU A 111 -2.81 -10.31 -5.97
C GLU A 111 -3.76 -11.47 -6.14
N THR A 112 -3.84 -11.95 -7.38
CA THR A 112 -4.41 -13.24 -7.76
C THR A 112 -3.43 -13.96 -8.67
N LYS A 113 -3.87 -15.08 -9.26
CA LYS A 113 -3.14 -15.75 -10.35
C LYS A 113 -3.05 -14.91 -11.63
N GLN A 114 -3.91 -13.90 -11.81
CA GLN A 114 -4.02 -13.13 -13.05
C GLN A 114 -3.37 -11.74 -12.96
N PHE A 115 -3.41 -11.09 -11.79
CA PHE A 115 -2.88 -9.75 -11.62
C PHE A 115 -2.15 -9.57 -10.29
N VAL A 116 -1.36 -8.50 -10.22
CA VAL A 116 -0.75 -7.98 -9.00
C VAL A 116 -0.95 -6.48 -8.95
N TRP A 117 -1.35 -5.99 -7.79
CA TRP A 117 -1.52 -4.58 -7.53
C TRP A 117 -0.71 -4.19 -6.29
N PHE A 118 0.29 -3.33 -6.50
CA PHE A 118 1.08 -2.74 -5.43
C PHE A 118 0.50 -1.38 -5.04
N LEU A 119 0.40 -1.15 -3.73
CA LEU A 119 0.12 0.17 -3.20
C LEU A 119 1.31 0.60 -2.34
N LEU A 120 1.92 1.72 -2.70
CA LEU A 120 2.88 2.43 -1.85
C LEU A 120 2.07 3.40 -1.00
N ALA A 121 2.11 3.23 0.33
CA ALA A 121 1.36 4.06 1.24
C ALA A 121 2.21 5.23 1.74
N LYS A 122 1.59 6.39 1.90
CA LYS A 122 2.17 7.58 2.51
C LYS A 122 1.18 8.19 3.49
N TYR A 123 1.66 8.61 4.65
CA TYR A 123 0.88 9.41 5.60
C TYR A 123 1.72 10.57 6.13
N LYS A 124 1.21 11.79 5.93
CA LYS A 124 1.83 13.05 6.37
C LYS A 124 3.32 13.20 6.02
N SER A 125 3.71 12.54 4.95
CA SER A 125 5.07 12.51 4.44
C SER A 125 4.99 12.34 2.94
N ASP A 126 6.06 12.74 2.26
CA ASP A 126 6.19 12.56 0.83
C ASP A 126 7.00 11.32 0.49
N VAL A 127 6.96 10.90 -0.77
CA VAL A 127 7.87 9.89 -1.29
C VAL A 127 9.31 10.40 -1.17
N ARG A 128 10.21 9.54 -0.71
CA ARG A 128 11.63 9.87 -0.61
C ARG A 128 12.22 9.97 -2.01
N VAL A 129 12.79 11.13 -2.33
CA VAL A 129 13.52 11.39 -3.59
C VAL A 129 14.86 11.99 -3.22
N ASN A 130 15.86 11.13 -2.96
CA ASN A 130 17.20 11.63 -2.60
C ASN A 130 18.10 11.84 -3.84
N THR A 131 17.92 11.05 -4.91
CA THR A 131 18.65 11.13 -6.20
C THR A 131 17.80 10.50 -7.33
N GLN A 132 18.17 10.71 -8.61
CA GLN A 132 17.55 10.05 -9.78
C GLN A 132 17.48 8.51 -9.65
N GLN A 133 18.41 7.90 -8.89
CA GLN A 133 18.47 6.45 -8.67
C GLN A 133 17.67 5.97 -7.45
N ASN A 134 16.96 6.85 -6.73
CA ASN A 134 16.26 6.50 -5.50
C ASN A 134 14.85 7.09 -5.40
N ASN A 135 14.15 7.19 -6.54
CA ASN A 135 12.72 7.46 -6.58
C ASN A 135 11.94 6.21 -6.12
N GLN A 136 11.26 6.31 -4.98
CA GLN A 136 10.51 5.18 -4.41
C GLN A 136 9.42 4.65 -5.34
N ILE A 137 8.76 5.50 -6.11
CA ILE A 137 7.68 5.11 -7.03
C ILE A 137 8.26 4.24 -8.14
N ILE A 138 9.23 4.75 -8.90
CA ILE A 138 9.78 4.02 -10.04
C ILE A 138 10.47 2.72 -9.61
N ARG A 139 11.10 2.71 -8.43
CA ARG A 139 11.67 1.49 -7.85
C ARG A 139 10.60 0.44 -7.55
N ASN A 140 9.47 0.83 -6.98
CA ASN A 140 8.36 -0.11 -6.75
C ASN A 140 7.76 -0.60 -8.07
N VAL A 141 7.71 0.25 -9.10
CA VAL A 141 7.29 -0.15 -10.45
C VAL A 141 8.25 -1.19 -11.04
N ASP A 142 9.56 -0.96 -10.99
CA ASP A 142 10.59 -1.90 -11.47
C ASP A 142 10.51 -3.25 -10.74
N VAL A 143 10.43 -3.21 -9.40
CA VAL A 143 10.27 -4.39 -8.56
C VAL A 143 8.97 -5.13 -8.91
N GLY A 144 7.88 -4.41 -9.15
CA GLY A 144 6.60 -4.99 -9.55
C GLY A 144 6.66 -5.68 -10.91
N LEU A 145 7.28 -5.04 -11.90
CA LEU A 145 7.50 -5.62 -13.23
C LEU A 145 8.31 -6.92 -13.18
N GLU A 146 9.31 -7.02 -12.31
CA GLU A 146 10.02 -8.28 -12.04
C GLU A 146 9.10 -9.31 -11.37
N TYR A 147 8.39 -8.88 -10.33
CA TYR A 147 7.60 -9.76 -9.46
C TYR A 147 6.39 -10.39 -10.16
N THR A 148 5.75 -9.67 -11.09
CA THR A 148 4.51 -10.12 -11.72
C THR A 148 4.71 -11.26 -12.73
N LYS A 149 5.92 -11.40 -13.29
CA LYS A 149 6.28 -12.38 -14.34
C LYS A 149 5.39 -12.34 -15.60
N GLN A 150 4.25 -13.03 -15.58
CA GLN A 150 3.29 -13.09 -16.71
C GLN A 150 1.94 -12.47 -16.35
N ARG A 151 1.79 -11.98 -15.11
CA ARG A 151 0.57 -11.35 -14.61
C ARG A 151 0.53 -9.87 -14.97
N ASP A 152 -0.67 -9.34 -15.07
CA ASP A 152 -0.88 -7.91 -15.22
C ASP A 152 -0.45 -7.18 -13.94
N PHE A 153 0.14 -6.00 -14.10
CA PHE A 153 0.69 -5.21 -13.01
C PHE A 153 0.02 -3.85 -12.91
N TYR A 154 -0.38 -3.51 -11.68
CA TYR A 154 -0.93 -2.21 -11.34
C TYR A 154 -0.15 -1.61 -10.18
N PHE A 155 0.00 -0.29 -10.21
CA PHE A 155 0.62 0.45 -9.12
C PHE A 155 -0.26 1.62 -8.69
N SER A 156 -0.40 1.82 -7.37
CA SER A 156 -1.02 3.02 -6.82
C SER A 156 -0.14 3.66 -5.76
N LEU A 157 -0.12 4.98 -5.76
CA LEU A 157 0.28 5.75 -4.58
C LEU A 157 -0.96 6.01 -3.73
N LEU A 158 -0.95 5.54 -2.49
CA LEU A 158 -1.98 5.78 -1.49
C LEU A 158 -1.50 6.86 -0.52
N PHE A 159 -2.14 8.04 -0.49
CA PHE A 159 -1.70 9.14 0.39
C PHE A 159 -2.85 9.94 1.00
N LEU A 160 -2.53 10.85 1.93
CA LEU A 160 -3.55 11.66 2.61
C LEU A 160 -4.11 12.76 1.70
N ASP A 161 -3.24 13.65 1.26
CA ASP A 161 -3.57 14.79 0.41
C ASP A 161 -2.33 15.35 -0.32
N PRO A 162 -2.52 16.21 -1.34
CA PRO A 162 -1.43 16.86 -2.07
C PRO A 162 -0.53 17.76 -1.23
N PHE A 163 -1.00 18.24 -0.08
CA PHE A 163 -0.21 19.13 0.77
C PHE A 163 0.94 18.37 1.42
N HIS A 164 0.69 17.12 1.83
CA HIS A 164 1.71 16.27 2.46
C HIS A 164 2.56 15.47 1.46
N THR A 165 2.02 15.14 0.28
CA THR A 165 2.68 14.30 -0.73
C THR A 165 2.74 14.96 -2.13
N PRO A 166 3.20 16.21 -2.26
CA PRO A 166 3.21 16.93 -3.54
C PRO A 166 4.12 16.28 -4.59
N TYR A 167 5.33 15.84 -4.23
CA TYR A 167 6.28 15.24 -5.15
C TYR A 167 5.80 13.88 -5.66
N GLY A 168 5.26 13.05 -4.77
CA GLY A 168 4.64 11.78 -5.14
C GLY A 168 3.50 11.98 -6.15
N GLN A 169 2.65 12.97 -5.93
CA GLN A 169 1.57 13.29 -6.87
C GLN A 169 2.11 13.72 -8.25
N ILE A 170 3.12 14.59 -8.29
CA ILE A 170 3.72 15.05 -9.55
C ILE A 170 4.30 13.87 -10.34
N LEU A 171 5.06 13.00 -9.68
CA LEU A 171 5.69 11.84 -10.31
C LEU A 171 4.65 10.84 -10.85
N ILE A 172 3.60 10.55 -10.07
CA ILE A 172 2.52 9.67 -10.54
C ILE A 172 1.81 10.27 -11.75
N ASN A 173 1.51 11.57 -11.74
CA ASN A 173 0.88 12.23 -12.88
C ASN A 173 1.75 12.17 -14.13
N GLN A 174 3.07 12.34 -13.99
CA GLN A 174 4.02 12.19 -15.09
C GLN A 174 4.01 10.75 -15.65
N TYR A 175 4.13 9.74 -14.80
CA TYR A 175 4.20 8.34 -15.24
C TYR A 175 2.88 7.82 -15.79
N ARG A 176 1.74 8.26 -15.24
CA ARG A 176 0.40 7.88 -15.73
C ARG A 176 0.14 8.38 -17.15
N GLN A 177 0.74 9.50 -17.55
CA GLN A 177 0.53 10.11 -18.86
C GLN A 177 1.46 9.57 -19.94
N SER A 178 2.58 8.94 -19.57
CA SER A 178 3.65 8.63 -20.52
C SER A 178 4.45 7.40 -20.10
N GLU A 179 4.24 6.29 -20.82
CA GLU A 179 5.10 5.11 -20.73
C GLU A 179 6.57 5.46 -21.02
N LYS A 180 6.80 6.41 -21.94
CA LYS A 180 8.14 6.92 -22.25
C LYS A 180 8.83 7.54 -21.03
N ALA A 181 8.08 8.20 -20.13
CA ALA A 181 8.64 8.74 -18.89
C ALA A 181 9.10 7.62 -17.95
N ILE A 182 8.38 6.50 -17.92
CA ILE A 182 8.78 5.31 -17.13
C ILE A 182 10.03 4.68 -17.75
N LEU A 183 10.06 4.51 -19.07
CA LEU A 183 11.20 3.93 -19.79
C LEU A 183 12.45 4.82 -19.78
N GLN A 184 12.31 6.14 -19.60
CA GLN A 184 13.46 7.03 -19.37
C GLN A 184 14.18 6.68 -18.06
N ASP A 185 13.42 6.32 -17.02
CA ASP A 185 13.98 5.94 -15.72
C ASP A 185 14.29 4.43 -15.62
N LEU A 186 13.60 3.59 -16.41
CA LEU A 186 13.77 2.13 -16.48
C LEU A 186 14.05 1.65 -17.92
N PRO A 187 15.17 2.06 -18.54
CA PRO A 187 15.45 1.75 -19.94
C PRO A 187 15.64 0.26 -20.23
N HIS A 188 15.91 -0.57 -19.20
CA HIS A 188 16.01 -2.02 -19.34
C HIS A 188 14.65 -2.72 -19.49
N ARG A 189 13.54 -2.12 -19.05
CA ARG A 189 12.20 -2.75 -19.01
C ARG A 189 11.42 -2.69 -20.32
N THR A 190 12.11 -2.86 -21.45
CA THR A 190 11.53 -2.70 -22.79
C THR A 190 10.39 -3.68 -23.11
N THR A 191 10.41 -4.89 -22.53
CA THR A 191 9.40 -5.92 -22.81
C THR A 191 8.35 -5.99 -21.72
N GLU A 192 8.78 -5.88 -20.48
CA GLU A 192 7.98 -6.06 -19.27
C GLU A 192 6.99 -4.93 -19.06
N ILE A 193 7.32 -3.72 -19.54
CA ILE A 193 6.46 -2.54 -19.41
C ILE A 193 5.06 -2.75 -19.98
N SER A 194 4.91 -3.62 -20.99
CA SER A 194 3.60 -3.98 -21.58
C SER A 194 2.63 -4.60 -20.57
N ARG A 195 3.13 -5.14 -19.44
CA ARG A 195 2.31 -5.69 -18.35
C ARG A 195 1.79 -4.62 -17.39
N LEU A 196 2.30 -3.39 -17.46
CA LEU A 196 1.83 -2.29 -16.61
C LEU A 196 0.46 -1.80 -17.09
N GLY A 197 -0.61 -2.32 -16.49
CA GLY A 197 -2.00 -1.98 -16.82
C GLY A 197 -2.43 -0.59 -16.35
N GLY A 198 -1.67 0.01 -15.41
CA GLY A 198 -1.84 1.41 -15.02
C GLY A 198 -1.09 1.83 -13.76
N ILE A 199 -0.94 3.14 -13.62
CA ILE A 199 -0.45 3.84 -12.43
C ILE A 199 -1.55 4.79 -11.96
N SER A 200 -1.89 4.78 -10.67
CA SER A 200 -2.95 5.60 -10.12
C SER A 200 -2.63 6.26 -8.78
N ILE A 201 -3.52 7.14 -8.36
CA ILE A 201 -3.57 7.75 -7.04
C ILE A 201 -4.84 7.28 -6.35
N ILE A 202 -4.72 6.94 -5.08
CA ILE A 202 -5.84 6.71 -4.16
C ILE A 202 -5.58 7.54 -2.91
N THR A 203 -6.61 8.11 -2.31
CA THR A 203 -6.48 8.81 -1.04
C THR A 203 -7.00 8.00 0.14
N TRP A 204 -6.50 8.28 1.35
CA TRP A 204 -7.10 7.74 2.58
C TRP A 204 -8.58 8.14 2.72
N LYS A 205 -8.99 9.28 2.15
CA LYS A 205 -10.39 9.71 2.06
C LYS A 205 -11.23 8.80 1.16
N ASP A 206 -10.67 8.34 0.03
CA ASP A 206 -11.33 7.35 -0.84
C ASP A 206 -11.55 6.02 -0.11
N VAL A 207 -10.54 5.56 0.65
CA VAL A 207 -10.62 4.33 1.44
C VAL A 207 -11.63 4.46 2.58
N HIS A 208 -11.66 5.60 3.28
CA HIS A 208 -12.68 5.88 4.30
C HIS A 208 -14.09 5.85 3.70
N GLN A 209 -14.30 6.51 2.56
CA GLN A 209 -15.60 6.50 1.89
C GLN A 209 -16.03 5.08 1.53
N LEU A 210 -15.11 4.25 1.05
CA LEU A 210 -15.36 2.85 0.77
C LEU A 210 -15.81 2.06 2.02
N LEU A 211 -15.07 2.18 3.13
CA LEU A 211 -15.43 1.50 4.38
C LEU A 211 -16.80 1.95 4.91
N LYS A 212 -17.10 3.24 4.77
CA LYS A 212 -18.40 3.83 5.11
C LYS A 212 -19.52 3.26 4.23
N ASP A 213 -19.30 3.14 2.92
CA ASP A 213 -20.30 2.57 2.01
C ASP A 213 -20.58 1.10 2.35
N ILE A 214 -19.55 0.32 2.67
CA ILE A 214 -19.71 -1.07 3.14
C ILE A 214 -20.57 -1.12 4.42
N TYR A 215 -20.29 -0.22 5.38
CA TYR A 215 -21.06 -0.16 6.63
C TYR A 215 -22.54 0.15 6.41
N LEU A 216 -22.84 1.10 5.50
CA LEU A 216 -24.19 1.59 5.25
C LEU A 216 -25.03 0.62 4.42
N TYR A 217 -24.43 -0.03 3.42
CA TYR A 217 -25.19 -0.75 2.38
C TYR A 217 -25.02 -2.27 2.40
N ASN A 218 -24.00 -2.80 3.07
CA ASN A 218 -23.86 -4.25 3.15
C ASN A 218 -24.92 -4.87 4.08
N LYS A 219 -25.33 -6.11 3.79
CA LYS A 219 -26.31 -6.83 4.59
C LYS A 219 -25.66 -7.67 5.70
N CYS A 220 -24.41 -8.08 5.54
CA CYS A 220 -23.72 -8.93 6.51
C CYS A 220 -23.35 -8.13 7.78
N PRO A 221 -23.89 -8.47 8.97
CA PRO A 221 -23.63 -7.71 10.20
C PRO A 221 -22.16 -7.70 10.61
N PHE A 222 -21.44 -8.82 10.39
CA PHE A 222 -20.03 -8.92 10.72
C PHE A 222 -19.19 -7.95 9.90
N GLU A 223 -19.34 -7.96 8.58
CA GLU A 223 -18.57 -7.08 7.68
C GLU A 223 -18.89 -5.60 7.90
N ARG A 224 -20.16 -5.28 8.20
CA ARG A 224 -20.57 -3.92 8.60
C ARG A 224 -19.86 -3.47 9.87
N PHE A 225 -19.76 -4.35 10.86
CA PHE A 225 -19.06 -4.06 12.11
C PHE A 225 -17.56 -3.83 11.87
N ILE A 226 -16.91 -4.70 11.10
CA ILE A 226 -15.50 -4.54 10.75
C ILE A 226 -15.28 -3.22 9.99
N SER A 227 -16.13 -2.93 9.00
CA SER A 227 -15.99 -1.72 8.20
C SER A 227 -16.28 -0.45 9.01
N SER A 228 -17.24 -0.46 9.94
CA SER A 228 -17.51 0.68 10.82
C SER A 228 -16.33 0.97 11.74
N GLN A 229 -15.77 -0.06 12.39
CA GLN A 229 -14.63 0.10 13.28
C GLN A 229 -13.41 0.69 12.55
N ALA A 230 -13.13 0.20 11.33
CA ALA A 230 -12.04 0.71 10.51
C ALA A 230 -12.33 2.14 9.99
N SER A 231 -13.57 2.41 9.58
CA SER A 231 -14.01 3.72 9.10
C SER A 231 -13.88 4.78 10.19
N ASP A 232 -14.42 4.53 11.38
CA ASP A 232 -14.44 5.46 12.52
C ASP A 232 -13.01 5.76 13.00
N TRP A 233 -12.16 4.73 13.05
CA TRP A 233 -10.77 4.93 13.41
C TRP A 233 -10.00 5.72 12.35
N LEU A 234 -10.18 5.39 11.06
CA LEU A 234 -9.49 6.07 9.96
C LEU A 234 -9.90 7.54 9.88
N ILE A 235 -11.19 7.87 10.00
CA ILE A 235 -11.64 9.26 9.96
C ILE A 235 -11.13 10.05 11.16
N ALA A 236 -11.08 9.45 12.36
CA ALA A 236 -10.45 10.09 13.50
C ALA A 236 -8.98 10.43 13.22
N LYS A 237 -8.21 9.55 12.56
CA LYS A 237 -6.82 9.83 12.16
C LYS A 237 -6.65 10.83 11.03
N ILE A 238 -7.64 10.96 10.16
CA ILE A 238 -7.66 12.00 9.13
C ILE A 238 -7.95 13.37 9.77
N LEU A 239 -8.87 13.42 10.74
CA LEU A 239 -9.35 14.66 11.39
C LEU A 239 -8.55 15.11 12.61
N GLU A 240 -7.75 14.24 13.23
CA GLU A 240 -6.98 14.54 14.45
C GLU A 240 -6.03 15.74 14.30
N ASP A 241 -5.82 16.23 13.07
CA ASP A 241 -4.83 17.23 12.74
C ASP A 241 -5.21 18.10 11.50
N ASP A 242 -6.51 18.28 11.24
CA ASP A 242 -7.02 19.37 10.36
C ASP A 242 -7.07 20.72 11.13
#